data_AF-A0A9X0BTG7-F1
#
_entry.id   AF-A0A9X0BTG7-F1
#
_cell.length_a   1.000
_cell.length_b   1.000
_cell.length_c   1.000
_cell.angle_alpha   90.00
_cell.angle_beta   90.00
_cell.angle_gamma   90.00
#
_symmetry.space_group_name_H-M   'P 1'
#
loop_
_entity.id
_entity.type
_entity.pdbx_description
1 polymer ?
#
loop_
_entity_poly.entity_id
_entity_poly.type
_entity_poly.pdbx_seq_one_letter_code
_entity_poly.pdbx_strand_id
1 'polypeptide(L)'
;MPMRTEPDNLPPISFMEGTVAFPNTSIRQTVKLTLGTKQFFRVRLSNAFGIDDLNIRQATVALSLNNVSGTVEADPKTMRDITFDNGLSETIIPGGAQAVSDPIDLGCAVPRNSIITISLYLEAGQDGQSGVTSHPGSRTTSFCCRGNHVADSNWVDLPAERVEHWYFISAIEVLAPREACVFAIIGDSITDGRCSTTNGNDRWPDRLFERFESNPATSNMSIVNQAAGGNRILADGLGPNVLSRLDRDILSLSGLRYVLIFEGVNDIGTAEANESSQATVVKRIIAGYRQIATRVHARGIPIFAATITPFGRRTEDSDLDAKLMGLSGYSDPIRDQTRRQLNDWIRSSGVFDAVVDFDEVLRDSDHAEMLKPQYDSGDRLHPNTEAFQALADAFPVDLFAKFQDR
;
A
#
# COMPACT_ATOMS: atom_id res chain seq x y z
N MET A 1 -2.46 2.20 2.19
CA MET A 1 -3.42 3.01 1.41
C MET A 1 -4.84 2.79 1.94
N PRO A 2 -5.58 3.82 2.38
CA PRO A 2 -6.95 3.66 2.91
C PRO A 2 -7.96 3.20 1.85
N MET A 3 -8.72 2.14 2.15
CA MET A 3 -9.80 1.58 1.35
C MET A 3 -11.07 1.38 2.19
N ARG A 4 -12.21 1.25 1.51
CA ARG A 4 -13.43 0.75 2.15
C ARG A 4 -13.25 -0.74 2.42
N THR A 5 -13.49 -1.17 3.64
CA THR A 5 -13.47 -2.59 4.01
C THR A 5 -14.61 -3.32 3.31
N GLU A 6 -14.27 -4.32 2.51
CA GLU A 6 -15.25 -5.25 1.94
C GLU A 6 -15.85 -6.15 3.04
N PRO A 7 -17.06 -6.71 2.86
CA PRO A 7 -17.69 -7.55 3.88
C PRO A 7 -16.82 -8.68 4.40
N ASP A 8 -16.06 -9.35 3.52
CA ASP A 8 -15.18 -10.47 3.89
C ASP A 8 -13.89 -10.03 4.61
N ASN A 9 -13.57 -8.73 4.58
CA ASN A 9 -12.42 -8.12 5.25
C ASN A 9 -12.82 -7.33 6.52
N LEU A 10 -14.11 -7.34 6.89
CA LEU A 10 -14.57 -6.87 8.20
C LEU A 10 -13.91 -7.71 9.30
N PRO A 11 -13.85 -7.21 10.55
CA PRO A 11 -13.20 -7.99 11.60
C PRO A 11 -13.86 -9.35 11.83
N PRO A 12 -13.14 -10.28 12.49
CA PRO A 12 -13.71 -11.58 12.84
C PRO A 12 -15.05 -11.43 13.55
N ILE A 13 -15.95 -12.39 13.34
CA ILE A 13 -17.34 -12.33 13.83
C ILE A 13 -17.43 -12.15 15.36
N SER A 14 -16.43 -12.59 16.11
CA SER A 14 -16.27 -12.40 17.55
C SER A 14 -16.06 -10.94 17.96
N PHE A 15 -15.72 -10.06 17.03
CA PHE A 15 -15.60 -8.59 17.18
C PHE A 15 -16.67 -7.83 16.41
N MET A 16 -17.77 -8.50 16.08
CA MET A 16 -18.99 -7.90 15.55
C MET A 16 -20.11 -7.99 16.60
N GLU A 17 -20.99 -6.99 16.66
CA GLU A 17 -22.28 -7.06 17.37
C GLU A 17 -23.37 -6.51 16.46
N GLY A 18 -24.16 -7.41 15.86
CA GLY A 18 -25.04 -7.04 14.76
C GLY A 18 -24.22 -6.50 13.58
N THR A 19 -24.41 -5.24 13.24
CA THR A 19 -23.63 -4.55 12.18
C THR A 19 -22.41 -3.81 12.71
N VAL A 20 -22.29 -3.63 14.03
CA VAL A 20 -21.23 -2.84 14.65
C VAL A 20 -19.93 -3.65 14.67
N ALA A 21 -18.91 -3.11 14.02
CA ALA A 21 -17.54 -3.60 14.02
C ALA A 21 -16.74 -3.05 15.20
N PHE A 22 -15.95 -3.90 15.85
CA PHE A 22 -15.08 -3.56 16.97
C PHE A 22 -15.75 -2.92 18.21
N PRO A 23 -16.99 -3.27 18.64
CA PRO A 23 -17.53 -2.73 19.88
C PRO A 23 -16.68 -3.21 21.07
N ASN A 24 -16.38 -2.34 22.03
CA ASN A 24 -15.52 -2.63 23.18
C ASN A 24 -14.27 -3.45 22.80
N THR A 25 -13.50 -2.97 21.83
CA THR A 25 -12.38 -3.73 21.24
C THR A 25 -11.13 -2.88 21.11
N SER A 26 -10.00 -3.47 21.52
CA SER A 26 -8.66 -2.98 21.20
C SER A 26 -8.12 -3.66 19.95
N ILE A 27 -7.51 -2.88 19.05
CA ILE A 27 -6.87 -3.34 17.83
C ILE A 27 -5.38 -3.00 17.90
N ARG A 28 -4.49 -3.98 17.87
CA ARG A 28 -3.03 -3.79 17.80
C ARG A 28 -2.52 -4.11 16.41
N GLN A 29 -1.76 -3.18 15.85
CA GLN A 29 -1.29 -3.23 14.47
C GLN A 29 0.18 -2.84 14.44
N THR A 30 0.94 -3.35 13.46
CA THR A 30 2.34 -2.94 13.27
C THR A 30 2.54 -2.28 11.91
N VAL A 31 3.38 -1.24 11.87
CA VAL A 31 3.74 -0.50 10.66
C VAL A 31 5.26 -0.34 10.60
N LYS A 32 5.86 -0.64 9.45
CA LYS A 32 7.29 -0.44 9.18
C LYS A 32 7.55 0.98 8.71
N LEU A 33 8.45 1.68 9.38
CA LEU A 33 8.94 3.00 9.00
C LEU A 33 10.19 2.87 8.16
N THR A 34 10.16 3.43 6.95
CA THR A 34 11.36 3.55 6.11
C THR A 34 12.28 4.65 6.64
N LEU A 35 11.74 5.81 7.00
CA LEU A 35 12.49 6.89 7.63
C LEU A 35 12.20 7.01 9.12
N GLY A 36 13.25 7.14 9.92
CA GLY A 36 13.16 7.37 11.37
C GLY A 36 13.10 8.86 11.75
N THR A 37 13.11 9.14 13.05
CA THR A 37 13.15 10.50 13.60
C THR A 37 14.01 10.55 14.86
N LYS A 38 14.63 11.70 15.13
CA LYS A 38 15.37 11.94 16.38
C LYS A 38 14.53 12.60 17.47
N GLN A 39 13.34 13.08 17.14
CA GLN A 39 12.51 13.86 18.06
C GLN A 39 11.10 13.27 18.09
N PHE A 40 10.22 13.74 17.20
CA PHE A 40 8.83 13.35 17.20
C PHE A 40 8.34 12.91 15.82
N PHE A 41 7.20 12.22 15.84
CA PHE A 41 6.39 11.88 14.68
C PHE A 41 4.90 12.07 15.03
N ARG A 42 4.02 11.93 14.05
CA ARG A 42 2.56 11.97 14.22
C ARG A 42 1.92 10.77 13.55
N VAL A 43 0.80 10.31 14.09
CA VAL A 43 -0.02 9.26 13.49
C VAL A 43 -1.24 9.89 12.83
N ARG A 44 -1.56 9.45 11.61
CA ARG A 44 -2.79 9.85 10.90
C ARG A 44 -3.79 8.71 10.91
N LEU A 45 -4.93 8.96 11.53
CA LEU A 45 -6.09 8.08 11.53
C LEU A 45 -7.11 8.57 10.49
N SER A 46 -7.84 7.63 9.88
CA SER A 46 -8.70 7.92 8.74
C SER A 46 -10.05 7.24 8.87
N ASN A 47 -11.10 8.05 8.70
CA ASN A 47 -12.48 7.63 8.52
C ASN A 47 -12.97 7.94 7.09
N ALA A 48 -12.06 7.93 6.11
CA ALA A 48 -12.32 8.34 4.73
C ALA A 48 -13.48 7.59 4.03
N PHE A 49 -13.84 6.39 4.51
CA PHE A 49 -14.91 5.58 3.91
C PHE A 49 -16.07 5.26 4.86
N GLY A 50 -16.03 5.75 6.11
CA GLY A 50 -17.18 5.68 6.99
C GLY A 50 -18.10 6.88 6.79
N ILE A 51 -19.39 6.65 6.90
CA ILE A 51 -20.41 7.70 6.87
C ILE A 51 -20.61 8.28 8.29
N ASP A 52 -20.56 7.43 9.31
CA ASP A 52 -20.72 7.82 10.71
C ASP A 52 -19.39 8.24 11.34
N ASP A 53 -19.47 9.00 12.43
CA ASP A 53 -18.32 9.41 13.23
C ASP A 53 -17.56 8.19 13.77
N LEU A 54 -16.25 8.16 13.56
CA LEU A 54 -15.35 7.18 14.14
C LEU A 54 -14.82 7.71 15.48
N ASN A 55 -15.24 7.09 16.58
CA ASN A 55 -14.75 7.41 17.91
C ASN A 55 -13.58 6.51 18.31
N ILE A 56 -12.39 7.10 18.41
CA ILE A 56 -11.21 6.46 18.99
C ILE A 56 -11.09 6.94 20.42
N ARG A 57 -11.41 6.06 21.38
CA ARG A 57 -11.51 6.43 22.79
C ARG A 57 -10.15 6.55 23.48
N GLN A 58 -9.21 5.69 23.06
CA GLN A 58 -7.83 5.73 23.50
C GLN A 58 -6.94 5.10 22.43
N ALA A 59 -5.70 5.56 22.31
CA ALA A 59 -4.71 4.95 21.44
C ALA A 59 -3.31 5.05 22.04
N THR A 60 -2.46 4.08 21.73
CA THR A 60 -1.05 4.05 22.17
C THR A 60 -0.14 3.68 21.02
N VAL A 61 1.14 4.03 21.18
CA VAL A 61 2.20 3.72 20.23
C VAL A 61 3.47 3.31 20.97
N ALA A 62 4.24 2.40 20.39
CA ALA A 62 5.57 2.02 20.87
C ALA A 62 6.41 1.46 19.72
N LEU A 63 7.72 1.31 19.91
CA LEU A 63 8.49 0.39 19.07
C LEU A 63 8.01 -1.04 19.31
N SER A 64 7.97 -1.87 18.28
CA SER A 64 7.72 -3.29 18.47
C SER A 64 8.91 -3.95 19.16
N LEU A 65 8.64 -4.92 20.03
CA LEU A 65 9.72 -5.65 20.68
C LEU A 65 10.52 -6.41 19.63
N ASN A 66 11.86 -6.29 19.68
CA ASN A 66 12.80 -6.90 18.73
C ASN A 66 12.61 -6.52 17.26
N ASN A 67 11.93 -5.40 16.96
CA ASN A 67 11.70 -4.93 15.59
C ASN A 67 11.01 -5.99 14.69
N VAL A 68 9.95 -6.62 15.22
CA VAL A 68 9.17 -7.67 14.53
C VAL A 68 7.82 -7.12 14.04
N SER A 69 7.46 -7.42 12.80
CA SER A 69 6.12 -7.15 12.23
C SER A 69 5.11 -8.21 12.67
N GLY A 70 3.87 -7.80 12.82
CA GLY A 70 2.76 -8.68 13.19
C GLY A 70 2.91 -9.33 14.56
N THR A 71 3.51 -8.60 15.50
CA THR A 71 3.70 -9.04 16.88
C THR A 71 2.64 -8.45 17.83
N VAL A 72 2.37 -9.20 18.90
CA VAL A 72 1.60 -8.75 20.07
C VAL A 72 2.45 -7.99 21.08
N GLU A 73 3.77 -7.96 20.93
CA GLU A 73 4.70 -7.41 21.91
C GLU A 73 5.20 -6.02 21.51
N ALA A 74 4.98 -5.04 22.38
CA ALA A 74 5.46 -3.67 22.28
C ALA A 74 6.57 -3.44 23.32
N ASP A 75 7.58 -2.62 23.01
CA ASP A 75 8.59 -2.24 24.00
C ASP A 75 7.98 -1.27 25.03
N PRO A 76 7.80 -1.70 26.30
CA PRO A 76 7.16 -0.88 27.32
C PRO A 76 7.91 0.42 27.62
N LYS A 77 9.22 0.49 27.36
CA LYS A 77 10.01 1.71 27.62
C LYS A 77 9.65 2.85 26.66
N THR A 78 9.20 2.48 25.46
CA THR A 78 8.87 3.41 24.39
C THR A 78 7.38 3.67 24.27
N MET A 79 6.55 2.98 25.06
CA MET A 79 5.10 3.12 25.00
C MET A 79 4.66 4.54 25.39
N ARG A 80 3.82 5.15 24.55
CA ARG A 80 3.22 6.48 24.75
C ARG A 80 1.76 6.46 24.38
N ASP A 81 0.97 7.29 25.04
CA ASP A 81 -0.37 7.62 24.58
C ASP A 81 -0.28 8.43 23.28
N ILE A 82 -1.20 8.15 22.36
CA ILE A 82 -1.46 9.01 21.20
C ILE A 82 -2.55 9.99 21.64
N THR A 83 -2.25 11.28 21.60
CA THR A 83 -3.21 12.34 21.96
C THR A 83 -3.60 13.21 20.76
N PHE A 84 -4.67 13.97 20.92
CA PHE A 84 -5.25 14.88 19.93
C PHE A 84 -5.64 16.20 20.61
N ASP A 85 -5.73 17.29 19.83
CA ASP A 85 -6.19 18.60 20.30
C ASP A 85 -5.55 19.05 21.63
N ASN A 86 -4.21 19.07 21.67
CA ASN A 86 -3.42 19.47 22.83
C ASN A 86 -3.60 18.55 24.06
N GLY A 87 -3.55 17.23 23.85
CA GLY A 87 -3.42 16.25 24.93
C GLY A 87 -4.69 15.45 25.26
N LEU A 88 -5.78 15.58 24.51
CA LEU A 88 -6.95 14.71 24.67
C LEU A 88 -6.60 13.27 24.26
N SER A 89 -6.98 12.30 25.09
CA SER A 89 -6.75 10.88 24.81
C SER A 89 -7.70 10.30 23.75
N GLU A 90 -8.81 11.01 23.49
CA GLU A 90 -9.84 10.60 22.55
C GLU A 90 -9.91 11.52 21.34
N THR A 91 -10.42 11.00 20.23
CA THR A 91 -10.78 11.81 19.06
C THR A 91 -12.02 11.24 18.39
N ILE A 92 -12.88 12.14 17.91
CA ILE A 92 -14.02 11.82 17.07
C ILE A 92 -13.67 12.27 15.65
N ILE A 93 -13.63 11.34 14.70
CA ILE A 93 -13.25 11.60 13.31
C ILE A 93 -14.52 11.55 12.46
N PRO A 94 -14.98 12.70 11.91
CA PRO A 94 -16.17 12.72 11.09
C PRO A 94 -16.11 11.77 9.89
N GLY A 95 -17.28 11.34 9.41
CA GLY A 95 -17.39 10.56 8.18
C GLY A 95 -16.68 11.23 7.01
N GLY A 96 -15.85 10.48 6.28
CA GLY A 96 -15.03 10.98 5.17
C GLY A 96 -13.79 11.78 5.57
N ALA A 97 -13.51 11.97 6.87
CA ALA A 97 -12.42 12.79 7.35
C ALA A 97 -11.20 11.99 7.85
N GLN A 98 -10.18 12.73 8.31
CA GLN A 98 -8.97 12.20 8.92
C GLN A 98 -8.62 13.03 10.15
N ALA A 99 -7.94 12.41 11.12
CA ALA A 99 -7.35 13.10 12.26
C ALA A 99 -5.85 12.87 12.30
N VAL A 100 -5.12 13.89 12.75
CA VAL A 100 -3.67 13.84 12.96
C VAL A 100 -3.44 13.99 14.45
N SER A 101 -2.64 13.10 15.04
CA SER A 101 -2.27 13.20 16.45
C SER A 101 -1.44 14.45 16.74
N ASP A 102 -1.37 14.81 18.01
CA ASP A 102 -0.30 15.66 18.53
C ASP A 102 1.08 15.02 18.25
N PRO A 103 2.19 15.80 18.29
CA PRO A 103 3.54 15.25 18.19
C PRO A 103 3.84 14.22 19.29
N ILE A 104 4.36 13.06 18.90
CA ILE A 104 4.70 11.95 19.79
C ILE A 104 6.21 11.87 19.93
N ASP A 105 6.72 11.94 21.16
CA ASP A 105 8.11 11.68 21.53
C ASP A 105 8.20 10.37 22.36
N LEU A 106 8.89 9.36 21.82
CA LEU A 106 9.08 8.07 22.50
C LEU A 106 10.14 8.13 23.62
N GLY A 107 10.73 9.29 23.89
CA GLY A 107 11.85 9.49 24.79
C GLY A 107 13.18 8.96 24.25
N CYS A 108 13.22 8.55 22.98
CA CYS A 108 14.39 8.08 22.27
C CYS A 108 14.26 8.33 20.77
N ALA A 109 15.40 8.32 20.05
CA ALA A 109 15.36 8.32 18.61
C ALA A 109 14.70 7.03 18.08
N VAL A 110 13.91 7.16 17.03
CA VAL A 110 13.35 6.06 16.24
C VAL A 110 14.30 5.84 15.06
N PRO A 111 15.04 4.72 15.00
CA PRO A 111 15.88 4.41 13.86
C PRO A 111 15.07 4.28 12.57
N ARG A 112 15.75 4.42 11.42
CA ARG A 112 15.20 3.96 10.15
C ARG A 112 14.94 2.45 10.19
N ASN A 113 14.04 1.97 9.35
CA ASN A 113 13.65 0.56 9.29
C ASN A 113 13.04 0.02 10.61
N SER A 114 12.48 0.91 11.44
CA SER A 114 11.83 0.54 12.69
C SER A 114 10.40 0.09 12.47
N ILE A 115 9.95 -0.87 13.24
CA ILE A 115 8.57 -1.34 13.28
C ILE A 115 7.90 -0.77 14.52
N ILE A 116 6.78 -0.09 14.30
CA ILE A 116 6.00 0.60 15.32
C ILE A 116 4.73 -0.20 15.57
N THR A 117 4.39 -0.44 16.84
CA THR A 117 3.07 -0.92 17.26
C THR A 117 2.14 0.25 17.49
N ILE A 118 0.94 0.22 16.91
CA ILE A 118 -0.15 1.17 17.19
C ILE A 118 -1.32 0.36 17.75
N SER A 119 -1.79 0.71 18.94
CA SER A 119 -3.01 0.12 19.53
C SER A 119 -4.12 1.16 19.56
N LEU A 120 -5.32 0.80 19.10
CA LEU A 120 -6.52 1.66 19.11
C LEU A 120 -7.60 0.98 19.94
N TYR A 121 -8.32 1.72 20.79
CA TYR A 121 -9.50 1.24 21.51
C TYR A 121 -10.76 1.93 21.02
N LEU A 122 -11.73 1.12 20.57
CA LEU A 122 -13.06 1.55 20.19
C LEU A 122 -14.04 1.04 21.25
N GLU A 123 -14.57 1.94 22.07
CA GLU A 123 -15.56 1.59 23.10
C GLU A 123 -16.92 1.25 22.46
N ALA A 124 -17.40 2.11 21.56
CA ALA A 124 -18.67 1.93 20.87
C ALA A 124 -18.58 1.12 19.56
N GLY A 125 -17.36 0.90 19.05
CA GLY A 125 -17.15 0.36 17.69
C GLY A 125 -17.54 1.36 16.60
N GLN A 126 -17.72 0.86 15.38
CA GLN A 126 -18.23 1.62 14.22
C GLN A 126 -19.23 0.76 13.45
N ASP A 127 -20.29 1.35 12.89
CA ASP A 127 -21.20 0.58 12.04
C ASP A 127 -20.49 0.08 10.77
N GLY A 128 -20.38 -1.24 10.64
CA GLY A 128 -19.75 -1.91 9.50
C GLY A 128 -20.47 -1.67 8.18
N GLN A 129 -21.78 -1.38 8.20
CA GLN A 129 -22.55 -1.08 6.98
C GLN A 129 -22.32 0.35 6.48
N SER A 130 -22.15 1.30 7.40
CA SER A 130 -21.76 2.69 7.11
C SER A 130 -20.38 2.82 6.46
N GLY A 131 -19.57 1.76 6.51
CA GLY A 131 -18.24 1.66 5.90
C GLY A 131 -17.13 1.77 6.95
N VAL A 132 -16.22 0.80 6.95
CA VAL A 132 -15.00 0.83 7.76
C VAL A 132 -13.83 1.20 6.85
N THR A 133 -12.91 2.03 7.35
CA THR A 133 -11.67 2.31 6.64
C THR A 133 -10.61 1.27 7.02
N SER A 134 -10.07 0.57 6.02
CA SER A 134 -9.02 -0.43 6.23
C SER A 134 -8.01 -0.43 5.09
N HIS A 135 -7.02 -1.30 5.21
CA HIS A 135 -6.16 -1.73 4.14
C HIS A 135 -6.00 -3.27 4.22
N PRO A 136 -6.86 -4.02 3.53
CA PRO A 136 -6.84 -5.48 3.54
C PRO A 136 -5.56 -6.10 2.99
N GLY A 137 -4.86 -5.37 2.11
CA GLY A 137 -3.59 -5.75 1.51
C GLY A 137 -2.37 -5.62 2.42
N SER A 138 -2.54 -5.33 3.72
CA SER A 138 -1.44 -4.97 4.64
C SER A 138 -0.30 -5.98 4.76
N ARG A 139 -0.48 -7.25 4.34
CA ARG A 139 0.42 -8.41 4.53
C ARG A 139 1.07 -8.45 5.92
N THR A 140 0.33 -7.99 6.92
CA THR A 140 0.79 -7.87 8.30
C THR A 140 -0.32 -8.35 9.20
N THR A 141 0.02 -9.17 10.18
CA THR A 141 -0.94 -9.58 11.20
C THR A 141 -1.22 -8.41 12.14
N SER A 142 -2.50 -8.14 12.33
CA SER A 142 -3.05 -7.31 13.40
C SER A 142 -3.80 -8.20 14.38
N PHE A 143 -4.05 -7.67 15.57
CA PHE A 143 -4.68 -8.40 16.67
C PHE A 143 -5.88 -7.64 17.21
N CYS A 144 -6.97 -8.34 17.47
CA CYS A 144 -8.18 -7.80 18.07
C CYS A 144 -8.38 -8.44 19.45
N CYS A 145 -8.62 -7.65 20.48
CA CYS A 145 -8.90 -8.14 21.84
C CYS A 145 -10.06 -7.35 22.46
N ARG A 146 -11.04 -8.03 23.06
CA ARG A 146 -12.16 -7.37 23.74
C ARG A 146 -11.67 -6.64 24.99
N GLY A 147 -12.23 -5.47 25.28
CA GLY A 147 -11.79 -4.60 26.37
C GLY A 147 -10.72 -3.58 25.94
N ASN A 148 -10.39 -2.68 26.87
CA ASN A 148 -9.34 -1.69 26.69
C ASN A 148 -7.98 -2.25 27.14
N HIS A 149 -7.15 -2.63 26.18
CA HIS A 149 -5.84 -3.27 26.34
C HIS A 149 -4.70 -2.44 25.70
N VAL A 150 -4.96 -1.19 25.31
CA VAL A 150 -3.97 -0.38 24.58
C VAL A 150 -2.73 -0.08 25.42
N ALA A 151 -2.85 -0.05 26.75
CA ALA A 151 -1.75 0.16 27.68
C ALA A 151 -0.96 -1.15 28.01
N ASP A 152 -1.47 -2.31 27.61
CA ASP A 152 -0.80 -3.59 27.88
C ASP A 152 0.34 -3.79 26.89
N SER A 153 1.59 -3.74 27.34
CA SER A 153 2.76 -3.92 26.46
C SER A 153 2.84 -5.29 25.79
N ASN A 154 2.25 -6.33 26.37
CA ASN A 154 2.28 -7.69 25.85
C ASN A 154 0.87 -8.30 25.83
N TRP A 155 0.41 -8.77 24.67
CA TRP A 155 -0.89 -9.44 24.52
C TRP A 155 -0.79 -10.98 24.40
N VAL A 156 0.35 -11.60 24.71
CA VAL A 156 0.56 -13.06 24.62
C VAL A 156 -0.46 -13.86 25.43
N ASP A 157 -0.81 -13.39 26.63
CA ASP A 157 -1.76 -14.07 27.53
C ASP A 157 -3.20 -13.56 27.38
N LEU A 158 -3.44 -12.61 26.46
CA LEU A 158 -4.78 -12.11 26.16
C LEU A 158 -5.46 -13.00 25.12
N PRO A 159 -6.80 -13.13 25.16
CA PRO A 159 -7.57 -13.85 24.15
C PRO A 159 -7.70 -13.03 22.85
N ALA A 160 -6.56 -12.65 22.27
CA ALA A 160 -6.51 -11.84 21.07
C ALA A 160 -6.61 -12.71 19.80
N GLU A 161 -7.44 -12.32 18.85
CA GLU A 161 -7.55 -12.99 17.55
C GLU A 161 -6.77 -12.26 16.47
N ARG A 162 -6.29 -13.02 15.49
CA ARG A 162 -5.45 -12.53 14.40
C ARG A 162 -6.29 -12.17 13.19
N VAL A 163 -5.92 -11.07 12.52
CA VAL A 163 -6.47 -10.65 11.23
C VAL A 163 -5.36 -10.06 10.38
N GLU A 164 -5.40 -10.18 9.06
CA GLU A 164 -4.31 -9.74 8.17
C GLU A 164 -4.58 -8.39 7.48
N HIS A 165 -5.08 -7.43 8.25
CA HIS A 165 -5.54 -6.13 7.77
C HIS A 165 -5.04 -5.01 8.67
N TRP A 166 -4.80 -3.84 8.08
CA TRP A 166 -4.75 -2.61 8.86
C TRP A 166 -6.12 -1.95 8.89
N TYR A 167 -6.50 -1.37 10.03
CA TYR A 167 -7.73 -0.61 10.22
C TYR A 167 -7.40 0.79 10.70
N PHE A 168 -8.07 1.79 10.10
CA PHE A 168 -8.03 3.21 10.47
C PHE A 168 -6.68 3.93 10.36
N ILE A 169 -5.55 3.23 10.29
CA ILE A 169 -4.22 3.85 10.11
C ILE A 169 -4.04 4.25 8.64
N SER A 170 -3.66 5.52 8.40
CA SER A 170 -3.44 6.04 7.05
C SER A 170 -1.99 6.47 6.77
N ALA A 171 -1.29 7.03 7.77
CA ALA A 171 0.11 7.42 7.63
C ALA A 171 0.79 7.61 9.00
N ILE A 172 2.13 7.60 8.96
CA ILE A 172 2.99 8.12 10.03
C ILE A 172 3.85 9.22 9.41
N GLU A 173 3.86 10.41 10.02
CA GLU A 173 4.62 11.56 9.55
C GLU A 173 5.75 11.86 10.54
N VAL A 174 6.99 11.75 10.08
CA VAL A 174 8.17 11.97 10.93
C VAL A 174 8.68 13.39 10.79
N LEU A 175 9.15 14.00 11.88
CA LEU A 175 9.98 15.19 11.78
C LEU A 175 11.35 14.80 11.22
N ALA A 176 11.68 15.32 10.04
CA ALA A 176 12.92 15.02 9.35
C ALA A 176 13.68 16.31 8.95
N PRO A 177 15.01 16.22 8.72
CA PRO A 177 15.77 17.31 8.10
C PRO A 177 15.20 17.71 6.73
N ARG A 178 15.49 18.93 6.28
CA ARG A 178 14.96 19.47 5.00
C ARG A 178 15.43 18.69 3.77
N GLU A 179 16.55 17.99 3.90
CA GLU A 179 17.15 17.17 2.86
C GLU A 179 16.46 15.81 2.73
N ALA A 180 15.65 15.41 3.71
CA ALA A 180 14.86 14.19 3.63
C ALA A 180 13.66 14.38 2.72
N CYS A 181 13.33 13.35 1.94
CA CYS A 181 12.21 13.42 1.01
C CYS A 181 11.50 12.08 0.80
N VAL A 182 10.29 12.15 0.23
CA VAL A 182 9.42 11.00 -0.03
C VAL A 182 9.49 10.62 -1.51
N PHE A 183 9.76 9.34 -1.75
CA PHE A 183 9.42 8.65 -2.99
C PHE A 183 8.10 7.89 -2.79
N ALA A 184 7.03 8.36 -3.45
CA ALA A 184 5.71 7.75 -3.37
C ALA A 184 5.45 6.82 -4.56
N ILE A 185 4.82 5.68 -4.29
CA ILE A 185 4.48 4.70 -5.32
C ILE A 185 2.96 4.55 -5.36
N ILE A 186 2.39 4.74 -6.54
CA ILE A 186 1.00 4.40 -6.87
C ILE A 186 1.05 3.03 -7.55
N GLY A 187 0.25 2.08 -7.09
CA GLY A 187 0.26 0.74 -7.68
C GLY A 187 -0.95 -0.13 -7.35
N ASP A 188 -0.98 -1.28 -7.99
CA ASP A 188 -1.98 -2.32 -7.77
C ASP A 188 -1.49 -3.43 -6.80
N SER A 189 -2.12 -4.61 -6.84
CA SER A 189 -1.77 -5.78 -6.02
C SER A 189 -0.29 -6.19 -6.10
N ILE A 190 0.36 -5.96 -7.23
CA ILE A 190 1.78 -6.32 -7.44
C ILE A 190 2.66 -5.45 -6.54
N THR A 191 2.38 -4.15 -6.49
CA THR A 191 3.12 -3.22 -5.60
C THR A 191 2.64 -3.31 -4.16
N ASP A 192 1.36 -3.60 -3.94
CA ASP A 192 0.79 -3.85 -2.61
C ASP A 192 1.41 -5.09 -1.94
N GLY A 193 1.99 -5.99 -2.75
CA GLY A 193 2.75 -7.15 -2.28
C GLY A 193 1.90 -8.41 -2.15
N ARG A 194 0.92 -8.62 -3.03
CA ARG A 194 0.25 -9.93 -3.14
C ARG A 194 1.31 -11.01 -3.41
N CYS A 195 1.20 -12.15 -2.72
CA CYS A 195 2.17 -13.25 -2.77
C CYS A 195 3.55 -12.96 -2.10
N SER A 196 3.66 -11.89 -1.31
CA SER A 196 4.78 -11.69 -0.37
C SER A 196 4.57 -12.52 0.91
N THR A 197 5.60 -12.64 1.74
CA THR A 197 5.49 -13.32 3.04
C THR A 197 4.72 -12.44 4.02
N THR A 198 3.64 -12.96 4.63
CA THR A 198 2.95 -12.25 5.73
C THR A 198 3.93 -11.98 6.87
N ASN A 199 3.98 -10.73 7.33
CA ASN A 199 4.96 -10.21 8.30
C ASN A 199 6.42 -10.18 7.83
N GLY A 200 6.72 -10.58 6.59
CA GLY A 200 8.09 -10.66 6.09
C GLY A 200 8.68 -9.31 5.65
N ASN A 201 7.82 -8.32 5.34
CA ASN A 201 8.23 -7.04 4.75
C ASN A 201 9.18 -7.23 3.56
N ASP A 202 8.81 -8.12 2.64
CA ASP A 202 9.62 -8.58 1.49
C ASP A 202 8.97 -8.26 0.15
N ARG A 203 8.12 -7.22 0.11
CA ARG A 203 7.56 -6.65 -1.11
C ARG A 203 8.66 -5.94 -1.90
N TRP A 204 8.47 -5.73 -3.20
CA TRP A 204 9.49 -5.04 -3.99
C TRP A 204 9.85 -3.62 -3.48
N PRO A 205 8.94 -2.79 -2.93
CA PRO A 205 9.33 -1.51 -2.34
C PRO A 205 10.11 -1.68 -1.03
N ASP A 206 9.84 -2.74 -0.26
CA ASP A 206 10.59 -3.06 0.95
C ASP A 206 12.04 -3.45 0.59
N ARG A 207 12.21 -4.30 -0.44
CA ARG A 207 13.53 -4.69 -0.96
C ARG A 207 14.27 -3.53 -1.61
N LEU A 208 13.56 -2.64 -2.31
CA LEU A 208 14.15 -1.43 -2.86
C LEU A 208 14.67 -0.51 -1.74
N PHE A 209 13.95 -0.43 -0.63
CA PHE A 209 14.38 0.39 0.50
C PHE A 209 15.72 -0.08 1.08
N GLU A 210 15.99 -1.39 1.15
CA GLU A 210 17.31 -1.92 1.57
C GLU A 210 18.45 -1.37 0.68
N ARG A 211 18.19 -1.17 -0.62
CA ARG A 211 19.14 -0.54 -1.54
C ARG A 211 19.27 0.97 -1.32
N PHE A 212 18.23 1.64 -0.83
CA PHE A 212 18.32 3.07 -0.48
C PHE A 212 19.21 3.30 0.74
N GLU A 213 19.19 2.38 1.71
CA GLU A 213 20.02 2.49 2.90
C GLU A 213 21.52 2.41 2.59
N SER A 214 21.88 1.64 1.56
CA SER A 214 23.27 1.44 1.14
C SER A 214 23.78 2.48 0.12
N ASN A 215 22.92 3.37 -0.39
CA ASN A 215 23.30 4.40 -1.37
C ASN A 215 23.20 5.82 -0.78
N PRO A 216 24.31 6.57 -0.66
CA PRO A 216 24.30 7.94 -0.12
C PRO A 216 23.34 8.91 -0.82
N ALA A 217 23.07 8.73 -2.11
CA ALA A 217 22.18 9.60 -2.88
C ALA A 217 20.70 9.43 -2.49
N THR A 218 20.35 8.29 -1.89
CA THR A 218 18.97 7.92 -1.52
C THR A 218 18.82 7.63 -0.03
N SER A 219 19.91 7.72 0.75
CA SER A 219 19.91 7.39 2.18
C SER A 219 18.99 8.28 3.03
N ASN A 220 18.64 9.48 2.55
CA ASN A 220 17.70 10.39 3.23
C ASN A 220 16.27 10.27 2.70
N MET A 221 15.99 9.31 1.82
CA MET A 221 14.68 9.13 1.21
C MET A 221 13.85 8.11 1.98
N SER A 222 12.55 8.39 2.11
CA SER A 222 11.54 7.42 2.51
C SER A 222 10.82 6.88 1.28
N ILE A 223 10.32 5.64 1.39
CA ILE A 223 9.41 5.06 0.41
C ILE A 223 8.02 5.00 1.04
N VAL A 224 7.02 5.54 0.34
CA VAL A 224 5.61 5.48 0.74
C VAL A 224 4.86 4.67 -0.31
N ASN A 225 4.49 3.45 0.06
CA ASN A 225 3.70 2.56 -0.79
C ASN A 225 2.20 2.89 -0.64
N GLN A 226 1.61 3.51 -1.67
CA GLN A 226 0.18 3.80 -1.76
C GLN A 226 -0.52 2.87 -2.75
N ALA A 227 -0.04 1.64 -2.88
CA ALA A 227 -0.66 0.64 -3.71
C ALA A 227 -1.89 0.00 -3.07
N ALA A 228 -2.70 -0.67 -3.89
CA ALA A 228 -3.78 -1.53 -3.43
C ALA A 228 -4.10 -2.67 -4.38
N GLY A 229 -4.42 -3.82 -3.80
CA GLY A 229 -5.04 -4.91 -4.51
C GLY A 229 -6.21 -4.49 -5.39
N GLY A 230 -6.21 -4.94 -6.65
CA GLY A 230 -7.27 -4.66 -7.61
C GLY A 230 -7.43 -3.17 -7.99
N ASN A 231 -6.47 -2.31 -7.66
CA ASN A 231 -6.56 -0.89 -7.99
C ASN A 231 -6.40 -0.65 -9.49
N ARG A 232 -6.98 0.47 -9.94
CA ARG A 232 -7.20 0.80 -11.34
C ARG A 232 -7.04 2.29 -11.54
N ILE A 233 -6.66 2.68 -12.74
CA ILE A 233 -6.52 4.08 -13.13
C ILE A 233 -7.89 4.74 -13.32
N LEU A 234 -8.82 4.06 -14.00
CA LEU A 234 -9.99 4.71 -14.60
C LEU A 234 -11.30 4.56 -13.83
N ALA A 235 -11.46 3.45 -13.13
CA ALA A 235 -12.69 3.10 -12.44
C ALA A 235 -12.34 2.40 -11.13
N ASP A 236 -13.24 2.42 -10.17
CA ASP A 236 -12.98 1.77 -8.89
C ASP A 236 -12.81 0.26 -9.07
N GLY A 237 -12.05 -0.35 -8.17
CA GLY A 237 -11.88 -1.79 -8.03
C GLY A 237 -12.23 -2.19 -6.60
N LEU A 238 -11.33 -2.91 -5.93
CA LEU A 238 -11.43 -3.11 -4.47
C LEU A 238 -11.24 -1.79 -3.69
N GLY A 239 -10.60 -0.81 -4.31
CA GLY A 239 -10.43 0.55 -3.78
C GLY A 239 -10.73 1.63 -4.83
N PRO A 240 -10.73 2.91 -4.43
CA PRO A 240 -11.01 4.02 -5.35
C PRO A 240 -9.97 4.11 -6.46
N ASN A 241 -10.38 4.50 -7.66
CA ASN A 241 -9.48 4.68 -8.80
C ASN A 241 -8.38 5.73 -8.54
N VAL A 242 -7.24 5.58 -9.23
CA VAL A 242 -6.08 6.48 -9.06
C VAL A 242 -6.45 7.94 -9.31
N LEU A 243 -7.25 8.23 -10.34
CA LEU A 243 -7.60 9.60 -10.70
C LEU A 243 -8.35 10.33 -9.56
N SER A 244 -9.21 9.61 -8.82
CA SER A 244 -9.98 10.17 -7.71
C SER A 244 -9.18 10.28 -6.41
N ARG A 245 -8.22 9.38 -6.17
CA ARG A 245 -7.44 9.34 -4.92
C ARG A 245 -6.08 10.06 -4.97
N LEU A 246 -5.64 10.53 -6.14
CA LEU A 246 -4.30 11.09 -6.34
C LEU A 246 -3.96 12.21 -5.36
N ASP A 247 -4.86 13.17 -5.11
CA ASP A 247 -4.56 14.28 -4.19
C ASP A 247 -4.48 13.80 -2.75
N ARG A 248 -5.45 12.97 -2.36
CA ARG A 248 -5.56 12.45 -1.00
C ARG A 248 -4.37 11.59 -0.63
N ASP A 249 -3.98 10.66 -1.50
CA ASP A 249 -3.00 9.62 -1.16
C ASP A 249 -1.56 9.98 -1.54
N ILE A 250 -1.37 10.85 -2.55
CA ILE A 250 -0.04 11.19 -3.07
C ILE A 250 0.26 12.66 -2.88
N LEU A 251 -0.50 13.56 -3.50
CA LEU A 251 -0.13 15.00 -3.52
C LEU A 251 -0.26 15.69 -2.16
N SER A 252 -0.91 15.05 -1.18
CA SER A 252 -0.98 15.50 0.21
C SER A 252 0.22 15.06 1.07
N LEU A 253 1.10 14.19 0.55
CA LEU A 253 2.23 13.66 1.31
C LEU A 253 3.26 14.76 1.60
N SER A 254 3.61 14.90 2.88
CA SER A 254 4.68 15.80 3.32
C SER A 254 6.03 15.35 2.76
N GLY A 255 6.79 16.29 2.19
CA GLY A 255 8.12 16.01 1.64
C GLY A 255 8.13 15.23 0.32
N LEU A 256 6.99 15.11 -0.39
CA LEU A 256 6.91 14.45 -1.69
C LEU A 256 7.89 15.07 -2.70
N ARG A 257 8.76 14.22 -3.26
CA ARG A 257 9.80 14.63 -4.23
C ARG A 257 9.80 13.81 -5.50
N TYR A 258 9.36 12.55 -5.44
CA TYR A 258 9.31 11.66 -6.59
C TYR A 258 8.04 10.80 -6.54
N VAL A 259 7.44 10.54 -7.70
CA VAL A 259 6.29 9.64 -7.82
C VAL A 259 6.63 8.54 -8.84
N LEU A 260 6.31 7.29 -8.53
CA LEU A 260 6.25 6.20 -9.52
C LEU A 260 4.80 5.75 -9.64
N ILE A 261 4.33 5.57 -10.88
CA ILE A 261 3.08 4.84 -11.16
C ILE A 261 3.39 3.47 -11.75
N PHE A 262 2.83 2.42 -11.14
CA PHE A 262 2.90 1.05 -11.62
C PHE A 262 1.50 0.41 -11.56
N GLU A 263 0.70 0.70 -12.58
CA GLU A 263 -0.75 0.48 -12.61
C GLU A 263 -1.23 0.02 -13.99
N GLY A 264 -2.50 -0.33 -14.08
CA GLY A 264 -3.21 -0.57 -15.34
C GLY A 264 -3.49 -2.04 -15.63
N VAL A 265 -2.89 -2.99 -14.89
CA VAL A 265 -3.16 -4.43 -15.09
C VAL A 265 -4.63 -4.76 -14.87
N ASN A 266 -5.26 -4.17 -13.85
CA ASN A 266 -6.67 -4.41 -13.53
C ASN A 266 -7.62 -3.67 -14.47
N ASP A 267 -7.20 -2.53 -15.06
CA ASP A 267 -8.00 -1.87 -16.11
C ASP A 267 -8.11 -2.76 -17.35
N ILE A 268 -7.02 -3.44 -17.72
CA ILE A 268 -6.98 -4.40 -18.83
C ILE A 268 -7.75 -5.68 -18.49
N GLY A 269 -7.45 -6.28 -17.33
CA GLY A 269 -7.97 -7.58 -16.92
C GLY A 269 -9.46 -7.59 -16.59
N THR A 270 -10.03 -6.46 -16.15
CA THR A 270 -11.48 -6.35 -15.87
C THR A 270 -12.31 -6.01 -17.10
N ALA A 271 -11.70 -5.46 -18.15
CA ALA A 271 -12.40 -5.19 -19.39
C ALA A 271 -12.61 -6.46 -20.22
N GLU A 272 -13.68 -6.49 -21.01
CA GLU A 272 -13.96 -7.63 -21.90
C GLU A 272 -12.79 -7.89 -22.84
N ALA A 273 -12.49 -9.17 -23.05
CA ALA A 273 -11.45 -9.63 -23.97
C ALA A 273 -11.93 -9.60 -25.44
N ASN A 274 -12.33 -8.42 -25.92
CA ASN A 274 -12.61 -8.18 -27.33
C ASN A 274 -11.94 -6.88 -27.79
N GLU A 275 -11.67 -6.79 -29.10
CA GLU A 275 -10.89 -5.69 -29.69
C GLU A 275 -11.50 -4.31 -29.39
N SER A 276 -12.83 -4.18 -29.45
CA SER A 276 -13.52 -2.90 -29.24
C SER A 276 -13.37 -2.39 -27.80
N SER A 277 -13.64 -3.28 -26.83
CA SER A 277 -13.51 -2.97 -25.40
C SER A 277 -12.06 -2.66 -25.03
N GLN A 278 -11.12 -3.47 -25.49
CA GLN A 278 -9.70 -3.25 -25.21
C GLN A 278 -9.14 -1.98 -25.89
N ALA A 279 -9.50 -1.69 -27.15
CA ALA A 279 -9.12 -0.45 -27.82
C ALA A 279 -9.65 0.80 -27.09
N THR A 280 -10.84 0.69 -26.50
CA THR A 280 -11.41 1.75 -25.64
C THR A 280 -10.60 1.91 -24.36
N VAL A 281 -10.24 0.81 -23.69
CA VAL A 281 -9.39 0.82 -22.50
C VAL A 281 -8.05 1.47 -22.76
N VAL A 282 -7.35 1.10 -23.84
CA VAL A 282 -6.06 1.71 -24.22
C VAL A 282 -6.16 3.23 -24.30
N LYS A 283 -7.13 3.74 -25.07
CA LYS A 283 -7.32 5.18 -25.25
C LYS A 283 -7.56 5.89 -23.92
N ARG A 284 -8.38 5.29 -23.06
CA ARG A 284 -8.74 5.87 -21.76
C ARG A 284 -7.57 5.80 -20.77
N ILE A 285 -6.84 4.69 -20.68
CA ILE A 285 -5.66 4.55 -19.81
C ILE A 285 -4.60 5.59 -20.21
N ILE A 286 -4.32 5.74 -21.50
CA ILE A 286 -3.38 6.76 -21.99
C ILE A 286 -3.81 8.17 -21.56
N ALA A 287 -5.10 8.50 -21.65
CA ALA A 287 -5.61 9.78 -21.17
C ALA A 287 -5.46 9.92 -19.64
N GLY A 288 -5.75 8.87 -18.89
CA GLY A 288 -5.56 8.82 -17.43
C GLY A 288 -4.11 9.03 -17.03
N TYR A 289 -3.15 8.34 -17.68
CA TYR A 289 -1.72 8.54 -17.45
C TYR A 289 -1.28 9.97 -17.69
N ARG A 290 -1.72 10.59 -18.80
CA ARG A 290 -1.43 12.01 -19.08
C ARG A 290 -1.99 12.92 -18.01
N GLN A 291 -3.22 12.67 -17.55
CA GLN A 291 -3.84 13.47 -16.50
C GLN A 291 -3.08 13.34 -15.17
N ILE A 292 -2.68 12.13 -14.79
CA ILE A 292 -1.89 11.89 -13.58
C ILE A 292 -0.55 12.62 -13.67
N ALA A 293 0.19 12.43 -14.77
CA ALA A 293 1.47 13.08 -14.98
C ALA A 293 1.36 14.60 -14.94
N THR A 294 0.38 15.18 -15.65
CA THR A 294 0.11 16.62 -15.64
C THR A 294 -0.11 17.16 -14.23
N ARG A 295 -0.86 16.44 -13.39
CA ARG A 295 -1.16 16.88 -12.01
C ARG A 295 0.05 16.78 -11.09
N VAL A 296 0.89 15.76 -11.26
CA VAL A 296 2.16 15.62 -10.52
C VAL A 296 3.16 16.70 -10.96
N HIS A 297 3.31 16.93 -12.26
CA HIS A 297 4.15 18.00 -12.82
C HIS A 297 3.69 19.40 -12.40
N ALA A 298 2.38 19.63 -12.25
CA ALA A 298 1.85 20.90 -11.74
C ALA A 298 2.32 21.22 -10.30
N ARG A 299 2.86 20.24 -9.56
CA ARG A 299 3.51 20.41 -8.26
C ARG A 299 5.04 20.51 -8.37
N GLY A 300 5.60 20.56 -9.57
CA GLY A 300 7.05 20.56 -9.82
C GLY A 300 7.72 19.21 -9.55
N ILE A 301 6.95 18.13 -9.41
CA ILE A 301 7.46 16.82 -9.02
C ILE A 301 7.66 15.95 -10.27
N PRO A 302 8.82 15.30 -10.45
CA PRO A 302 9.00 14.30 -11.48
C PRO A 302 8.15 13.05 -11.21
N ILE A 303 7.59 12.48 -12.28
CA ILE A 303 6.84 11.23 -12.26
C ILE A 303 7.51 10.19 -13.16
N PHE A 304 7.71 9.00 -12.61
CA PHE A 304 8.22 7.82 -13.30
C PHE A 304 7.06 6.86 -13.57
N ALA A 305 7.21 5.99 -14.57
CA ALA A 305 6.31 4.88 -14.79
C ALA A 305 7.06 3.55 -14.78
N ALA A 306 6.42 2.49 -14.26
CA ALA A 306 6.84 1.13 -14.51
C ALA A 306 5.99 0.51 -15.63
N THR A 307 6.60 -0.30 -16.48
CA THR A 307 5.87 -1.08 -17.49
C THR A 307 5.02 -2.17 -16.82
N ILE A 308 3.85 -2.45 -17.39
CA ILE A 308 2.89 -3.45 -16.90
C ILE A 308 3.48 -4.84 -17.12
N THR A 309 3.64 -5.60 -16.05
CA THR A 309 4.24 -6.94 -16.08
C THR A 309 3.34 -7.95 -16.81
N PRO A 310 3.90 -9.05 -17.33
CA PRO A 310 3.14 -10.08 -18.01
C PRO A 310 2.05 -10.71 -17.14
N PHE A 311 0.92 -11.06 -17.76
CA PHE A 311 -0.19 -11.79 -17.13
C PHE A 311 -0.93 -12.73 -18.11
N GLY A 312 -0.31 -13.01 -19.25
CA GLY A 312 -0.86 -13.86 -20.31
C GLY A 312 -0.68 -15.36 -20.02
N ARG A 313 -1.05 -16.16 -21.02
CA ARG A 313 -0.92 -17.62 -21.03
C ARG A 313 -0.32 -18.05 -22.37
N ARG A 314 0.17 -19.28 -22.47
CA ARG A 314 0.62 -19.83 -23.76
C ARG A 314 -0.55 -19.87 -24.74
N THR A 315 -0.28 -19.62 -26.02
CA THR A 315 -1.30 -19.64 -27.07
C THR A 315 -1.96 -21.01 -27.23
N GLU A 316 -1.28 -22.07 -26.82
CA GLU A 316 -1.73 -23.46 -26.84
C GLU A 316 -2.57 -23.89 -25.61
N ASP A 317 -2.61 -23.08 -24.56
CA ASP A 317 -3.43 -23.35 -23.37
C ASP A 317 -4.91 -23.07 -23.68
N SER A 318 -5.79 -24.07 -23.51
CA SER A 318 -7.22 -23.88 -23.74
C SER A 318 -7.90 -23.06 -22.63
N ASP A 319 -9.06 -22.46 -22.92
CA ASP A 319 -9.90 -21.80 -21.90
C ASP A 319 -10.35 -22.75 -20.79
N LEU A 320 -10.44 -24.04 -21.10
CA LEU A 320 -10.78 -25.08 -20.15
C LEU A 320 -9.59 -25.38 -19.23
N ASP A 321 -8.37 -25.46 -19.78
CA ASP A 321 -7.15 -25.60 -18.98
C ASP A 321 -6.95 -24.39 -18.08
N ALA A 322 -7.28 -23.19 -18.57
CA ALA A 322 -7.23 -21.97 -17.78
C ALA A 322 -8.19 -21.97 -16.59
N LYS A 323 -9.43 -22.41 -16.77
CA LYS A 323 -10.39 -22.52 -15.66
C LYS A 323 -10.07 -23.67 -14.70
N LEU A 324 -9.60 -24.81 -15.22
CA LEU A 324 -9.26 -25.98 -14.41
C LEU A 324 -7.97 -25.79 -13.59
N MET A 325 -7.04 -24.97 -14.06
CA MET A 325 -5.81 -24.60 -13.34
C MET A 325 -5.99 -23.41 -12.39
N GLY A 326 -7.23 -22.90 -12.23
CA GLY A 326 -7.51 -21.74 -11.35
C GLY A 326 -6.86 -20.45 -11.84
N LEU A 327 -6.61 -20.33 -13.16
CA LEU A 327 -5.95 -19.15 -13.71
C LEU A 327 -6.78 -17.90 -13.48
N SER A 328 -6.10 -16.78 -13.26
CA SER A 328 -6.75 -15.49 -13.18
C SER A 328 -7.59 -15.27 -14.44
N GLY A 329 -8.81 -14.73 -14.27
CA GLY A 329 -9.66 -14.37 -15.39
C GLY A 329 -9.09 -13.25 -16.27
N TYR A 330 -7.79 -12.94 -16.17
CA TYR A 330 -7.04 -11.89 -16.85
C TYR A 330 -6.34 -12.41 -18.10
N SER A 331 -5.86 -13.66 -18.07
CA SER A 331 -5.01 -14.23 -19.12
C SER A 331 -5.78 -14.46 -20.43
N ASP A 332 -5.61 -13.54 -21.39
CA ASP A 332 -6.20 -13.60 -22.72
C ASP A 332 -5.26 -12.94 -23.75
N PRO A 333 -5.08 -13.51 -24.95
CA PRO A 333 -4.19 -12.94 -25.98
C PRO A 333 -4.53 -11.49 -26.38
N ILE A 334 -5.81 -11.12 -26.44
CA ILE A 334 -6.25 -9.75 -26.80
C ILE A 334 -5.88 -8.76 -25.68
N ARG A 335 -5.91 -9.22 -24.42
CA ARG A 335 -5.46 -8.42 -23.27
C ARG A 335 -3.94 -8.31 -23.19
N ASP A 336 -3.19 -9.36 -23.53
CA ASP A 336 -1.72 -9.26 -23.61
C ASP A 336 -1.28 -8.32 -24.75
N GLN A 337 -1.95 -8.36 -25.91
CA GLN A 337 -1.72 -7.38 -26.97
C GLN A 337 -1.92 -5.95 -26.47
N THR A 338 -2.96 -5.74 -25.66
CA THR A 338 -3.25 -4.45 -25.03
C THR A 338 -2.15 -4.02 -24.05
N ARG A 339 -1.68 -4.94 -23.21
CA ARG A 339 -0.54 -4.70 -22.31
C ARG A 339 0.71 -4.30 -23.08
N ARG A 340 1.07 -5.02 -24.14
CA ARG A 340 2.25 -4.70 -24.99
C ARG A 340 2.10 -3.31 -25.62
N GLN A 341 0.93 -3.00 -26.18
CA GLN A 341 0.65 -1.69 -26.76
C GLN A 341 0.80 -0.56 -25.73
N LEU A 342 0.30 -0.75 -24.51
CA LEU A 342 0.43 0.22 -23.43
C LEU A 342 1.88 0.35 -22.97
N ASN A 343 2.64 -0.75 -22.86
CA ASN A 343 4.05 -0.70 -22.49
C ASN A 343 4.90 0.01 -23.54
N ASP A 344 4.65 -0.23 -24.83
CA ASP A 344 5.34 0.48 -25.91
C ASP A 344 5.05 1.98 -25.86
N TRP A 345 3.81 2.35 -25.55
CA TRP A 345 3.44 3.75 -25.31
C TRP A 345 4.12 4.31 -24.05
N ILE A 346 4.15 3.60 -22.93
CA ILE A 346 4.83 4.01 -21.69
C ILE A 346 6.30 4.33 -21.99
N ARG A 347 7.00 3.42 -22.69
CA ARG A 347 8.42 3.55 -23.07
C ARG A 347 8.71 4.74 -23.97
N SER A 348 7.83 5.04 -24.93
CA SER A 348 8.13 5.97 -26.03
C SER A 348 7.42 7.32 -25.96
N SER A 349 6.39 7.47 -25.12
CA SER A 349 5.50 8.64 -25.13
C SER A 349 6.14 9.97 -24.70
N GLY A 350 7.20 9.91 -23.89
CA GLY A 350 7.78 11.09 -23.24
C GLY A 350 6.88 11.76 -22.20
N VAL A 351 5.78 11.10 -21.78
CA VAL A 351 4.86 11.62 -20.75
C VAL A 351 5.47 11.55 -19.36
N PHE A 352 6.27 10.52 -19.09
CA PHE A 352 6.95 10.30 -17.82
C PHE A 352 8.39 10.80 -17.91
N ASP A 353 8.93 11.30 -16.79
CA ASP A 353 10.32 11.76 -16.70
C ASP A 353 11.32 10.61 -16.81
N ALA A 354 10.89 9.40 -16.43
CA ALA A 354 11.64 8.17 -16.59
C ALA A 354 10.72 6.95 -16.63
N VAL A 355 11.22 5.85 -17.18
CA VAL A 355 10.53 4.56 -17.26
C VAL A 355 11.42 3.47 -16.65
N VAL A 356 10.82 2.61 -15.83
CA VAL A 356 11.44 1.41 -15.27
C VAL A 356 10.80 0.19 -15.93
N ASP A 357 11.57 -0.59 -16.68
CA ASP A 357 11.00 -1.67 -17.50
C ASP A 357 10.80 -2.99 -16.72
N PHE A 358 9.84 -3.01 -15.79
CA PHE A 358 9.50 -4.20 -15.01
C PHE A 358 8.94 -5.37 -15.84
N ASP A 359 8.29 -5.08 -16.97
CA ASP A 359 7.95 -6.09 -17.98
C ASP A 359 9.18 -6.87 -18.44
N GLU A 360 10.25 -6.18 -18.84
CA GLU A 360 11.49 -6.83 -19.28
C GLU A 360 12.14 -7.69 -18.18
N VAL A 361 12.08 -7.23 -16.93
CA VAL A 361 12.65 -7.96 -15.79
C VAL A 361 11.95 -9.31 -15.61
N LEU A 362 10.61 -9.30 -15.65
CA LEU A 362 9.82 -10.47 -15.27
C LEU A 362 9.37 -11.36 -16.43
N ARG A 363 9.36 -10.87 -17.68
CA ARG A 363 8.87 -11.65 -18.83
C ARG A 363 9.76 -12.82 -19.18
N ASP A 364 9.12 -13.93 -19.51
CA ASP A 364 9.80 -15.09 -20.10
C ASP A 364 10.35 -14.73 -21.49
N SER A 365 11.55 -15.19 -21.82
CA SER A 365 12.22 -14.86 -23.08
C SER A 365 11.61 -15.57 -24.28
N ASP A 366 11.06 -16.76 -24.07
CA ASP A 366 10.46 -17.58 -25.11
C ASP A 366 8.96 -17.30 -25.23
N HIS A 367 8.34 -16.87 -24.12
CA HIS A 367 6.91 -16.56 -24.01
C HIS A 367 6.69 -15.18 -23.38
N ALA A 368 6.90 -14.10 -24.13
CA ALA A 368 6.87 -12.72 -23.63
C ALA A 368 5.51 -12.26 -23.01
N GLU A 369 4.44 -13.03 -23.20
CA GLU A 369 3.15 -12.87 -22.55
C GLU A 369 3.12 -13.41 -21.11
N MET A 370 4.10 -14.21 -20.70
CA MET A 370 4.16 -14.87 -19.40
C MET A 370 5.24 -14.30 -18.49
N LEU A 371 5.03 -14.45 -17.18
CA LEU A 371 6.10 -14.34 -16.19
C LEU A 371 7.08 -15.49 -16.40
N LYS A 372 8.37 -15.25 -16.14
CA LYS A 372 9.36 -16.33 -15.98
C LYS A 372 8.84 -17.32 -14.95
N PRO A 373 8.95 -18.64 -15.17
CA PRO A 373 8.43 -19.64 -14.24
C PRO A 373 8.91 -19.47 -12.79
N GLN A 374 10.17 -19.08 -12.61
CA GLN A 374 10.77 -18.81 -11.29
C GLN A 374 10.20 -17.57 -10.57
N TYR A 375 9.53 -16.68 -11.30
CA TYR A 375 8.95 -15.44 -10.78
C TYR A 375 7.43 -15.50 -10.60
N ASP A 376 6.77 -16.52 -11.15
CA ASP A 376 5.34 -16.73 -10.99
C ASP A 376 5.02 -17.27 -9.59
N SER A 377 3.99 -16.71 -8.95
CA SER A 377 3.43 -17.25 -7.71
C SER A 377 2.53 -18.46 -7.92
N GLY A 378 2.21 -18.78 -9.18
CA GLY A 378 1.39 -19.90 -9.61
C GLY A 378 0.03 -19.48 -10.18
N ASP A 379 -0.32 -18.19 -10.11
CA ASP A 379 -1.58 -17.67 -10.66
C ASP A 379 -1.42 -16.94 -12.00
N ARG A 380 -0.20 -16.87 -12.51
CA ARG A 380 0.20 -16.25 -13.78
C ARG A 380 -0.03 -14.74 -13.86
N LEU A 381 -0.24 -14.08 -12.73
CA LEU A 381 -0.43 -12.63 -12.64
C LEU A 381 0.51 -12.02 -11.60
N HIS A 382 0.55 -12.59 -10.40
CA HIS A 382 1.29 -12.03 -9.29
C HIS A 382 2.71 -12.59 -9.24
N PRO A 383 3.72 -11.71 -9.16
CA PRO A 383 5.08 -12.12 -8.90
C PRO A 383 5.23 -12.71 -7.48
N ASN A 384 6.15 -13.65 -7.32
CA ASN A 384 6.53 -14.19 -6.01
C ASN A 384 7.65 -13.35 -5.34
N THR A 385 8.14 -13.79 -4.19
CA THR A 385 9.17 -13.07 -3.42
C THR A 385 10.52 -12.96 -4.14
N GLU A 386 10.91 -13.95 -4.96
CA GLU A 386 12.13 -13.87 -5.80
C GLU A 386 11.98 -12.81 -6.88
N ALA A 387 10.79 -12.71 -7.48
CA ALA A 387 10.48 -11.68 -8.45
C ALA A 387 10.50 -10.27 -7.83
N PHE A 388 10.00 -10.12 -6.60
CA PHE A 388 10.09 -8.84 -5.87
C PHE A 388 11.52 -8.40 -5.61
N GLN A 389 12.44 -9.32 -5.33
CA GLN A 389 13.86 -9.01 -5.28
C GLN A 389 14.38 -8.56 -6.66
N ALA A 390 14.03 -9.27 -7.73
CA ALA A 390 14.45 -8.92 -9.08
C ALA A 390 13.96 -7.53 -9.52
N LEU A 391 12.71 -7.16 -9.21
CA LEU A 391 12.17 -5.82 -9.45
C LEU A 391 12.95 -4.76 -8.67
N ALA A 392 13.22 -5.03 -7.39
CA ALA A 392 14.00 -4.12 -6.55
C ALA A 392 15.42 -3.93 -7.06
N ASP A 393 16.11 -4.98 -7.49
CA ASP A 393 17.47 -4.94 -8.03
C ASP A 393 17.55 -4.19 -9.36
N ALA A 394 16.54 -4.39 -10.22
CA ALA A 394 16.46 -3.75 -11.52
C ALA A 394 16.12 -2.25 -11.45
N PHE A 395 15.54 -1.77 -10.34
CA PHE A 395 15.21 -0.36 -10.20
C PHE A 395 16.49 0.51 -10.24
N PRO A 396 16.60 1.51 -11.13
CA PRO A 396 17.81 2.32 -11.25
C PRO A 396 17.87 3.39 -10.15
N VAL A 397 18.43 3.09 -8.97
CA VAL A 397 18.46 4.03 -7.83
C VAL A 397 19.19 5.36 -8.15
N ASP A 398 20.16 5.35 -9.06
CA ASP A 398 20.85 6.56 -9.49
C ASP A 398 19.96 7.49 -10.34
N LEU A 399 18.76 7.04 -10.72
CA LEU A 399 17.77 7.85 -11.41
C LEU A 399 17.44 9.13 -10.65
N PHE A 400 17.36 9.07 -9.32
CA PHE A 400 17.00 10.22 -8.48
C PHE A 400 18.01 11.36 -8.61
N ALA A 401 19.30 11.06 -8.80
CA ALA A 401 20.35 12.06 -8.97
C ALA A 401 20.10 13.00 -10.17
N LYS A 402 19.43 12.50 -11.22
CA LYS A 402 19.10 13.29 -12.42
C LYS A 402 18.06 14.39 -12.19
N PHE A 403 17.35 14.32 -11.05
CA PHE A 403 16.22 15.20 -10.74
C PHE A 403 16.37 15.91 -9.39
N GLN A 404 17.56 15.84 -8.77
CA GLN A 404 17.82 16.45 -7.47
C GLN A 404 17.64 17.97 -7.45
N ASP A 405 17.81 18.66 -8.58
CA ASP A 405 17.73 20.11 -8.70
C ASP A 405 16.35 20.65 -9.11
N ARG A 406 15.36 19.79 -9.35
CA ARG A 406 14.04 20.22 -9.86
C ARG A 406 13.10 20.81 -8.83
#